data_AF-A0A2G2WJS8-F1
#
_entry.id   AF-A0A2G2WJS8-F1
#
_cell.length_a   1.000
_cell.length_b   1.000
_cell.length_c   1.000
_cell.angle_alpha   90.00
_cell.angle_beta   90.00
_cell.angle_gamma   90.00
#
_symmetry.space_group_name_H-M   'P 1'
#
loop_
_entity.id
_entity.type
_entity.pdbx_description
1 polymer ?
#
loop_
_entity_poly.entity_id
_entity_poly.type
_entity_poly.pdbx_seq_one_letter_code
_entity_poly.pdbx_strand_id
1 'polypeptide(L)'
;MFLKGISSPASANIIELQRISSSFIEIRKEHFQKQMEITRKHRGDAVLRYAWLPSSKGMITSIMKYGLANYGSSKTNSSYGVGVHLFPANCTDISAKYSDVDENGVQYMILCRVIMGNMELVCPESKQFHPSCEDFDNGVDSLENPKCYVVWTMNTSTHVFPEYVVNFKLSPDAEGLPPRYRDSVRQITPGLPLFLYNYSTHQLHGVFEVYFMIAENSKYGDFP
;
A
#
# COMPACT_ATOMS: atom_id res chain seq x y z
N MET A 1 -1.76 12.61 -10.54
CA MET A 1 -2.10 11.25 -10.06
C MET A 1 -2.52 11.32 -8.60
N PHE A 2 -1.64 11.78 -7.70
CA PHE A 2 -1.88 11.84 -6.25
C PHE A 2 -3.23 12.47 -5.86
N LEU A 3 -3.45 13.76 -6.12
CA LEU A 3 -4.71 14.45 -5.76
C LEU A 3 -5.96 13.88 -6.44
N LYS A 4 -5.81 13.19 -7.59
CA LYS A 4 -6.95 12.55 -8.29
C LYS A 4 -7.37 11.24 -7.63
N GLY A 5 -6.48 10.59 -6.89
CA GLY A 5 -6.77 9.38 -6.12
C GLY A 5 -7.20 9.66 -4.68
N ILE A 6 -7.41 10.94 -4.33
CA ILE A 6 -7.87 11.38 -3.02
C ILE A 6 -9.33 11.83 -3.16
N SER A 7 -10.20 11.31 -2.31
CA SER A 7 -11.65 11.54 -2.34
C SER A 7 -12.00 13.01 -2.09
N SER A 8 -11.25 13.67 -1.20
CA SER A 8 -11.34 15.11 -0.95
C SER A 8 -9.97 15.75 -1.16
N PRO A 9 -9.66 16.31 -2.34
CA PRO A 9 -8.33 16.89 -2.59
C PRO A 9 -7.94 17.99 -1.59
N ALA A 10 -8.93 18.70 -1.03
CA ALA A 10 -8.72 19.72 0.00
C ALA A 10 -8.19 19.12 1.33
N SER A 11 -8.37 17.82 1.55
CA SER A 11 -7.89 17.13 2.74
C SER A 11 -6.43 16.68 2.64
N ALA A 12 -5.72 17.02 1.56
CA ALA A 12 -4.34 16.61 1.34
C ALA A 12 -3.43 17.80 1.03
N ASN A 13 -2.38 17.95 1.81
CA ASN A 13 -1.35 18.97 1.62
C ASN A 13 -0.05 18.30 1.17
N ILE A 14 0.33 18.50 -0.09
CA ILE A 14 1.63 18.03 -0.61
C ILE A 14 2.71 19.01 -0.13
N ILE A 15 3.65 18.51 0.66
CA ILE A 15 4.79 19.28 1.15
C ILE A 15 5.88 19.33 0.09
N GLU A 16 6.18 18.18 -0.50
CA GLU A 16 7.29 18.04 -1.44
C GLU A 16 7.02 16.93 -2.44
N LEU A 17 7.44 17.17 -3.69
CA LEU A 17 7.47 16.19 -4.76
C LEU A 17 8.89 16.16 -5.32
N GLN A 18 9.60 15.06 -5.08
CA GLN A 18 10.99 14.92 -5.49
C GLN A 18 11.12 13.79 -6.53
N ARG A 19 11.74 14.08 -7.66
CA ARG A 19 12.17 13.02 -8.59
C ARG A 19 13.37 12.28 -8.02
N ILE A 20 13.31 10.95 -8.02
CA ILE A 20 14.43 10.11 -7.59
C ILE A 20 15.48 10.14 -8.69
N SER A 21 16.70 10.58 -8.36
CA SER A 21 17.79 10.71 -9.32
C SER A 21 19.14 10.42 -8.67
N SER A 22 19.86 9.46 -9.24
CA SER A 22 21.26 9.13 -8.94
C SER A 22 21.83 8.31 -10.10
N SER A 23 23.16 8.20 -10.21
CA SER A 23 23.80 7.34 -11.23
C SER A 23 23.31 5.90 -11.13
N PHE A 24 23.12 5.39 -9.91
CA PHE A 24 22.58 4.06 -9.65
C PHE A 24 21.12 3.91 -10.11
N ILE A 25 20.30 4.95 -9.92
CA ILE A 25 18.89 4.94 -10.33
C ILE A 25 18.76 4.98 -11.85
N GLU A 26 19.61 5.73 -12.56
CA GLU A 26 19.60 5.71 -14.03
C GLU A 26 20.02 4.34 -14.59
N ILE A 27 21.01 3.66 -13.99
CA ILE A 27 21.34 2.27 -14.37
C ILE A 27 20.13 1.34 -14.16
N ARG A 28 19.45 1.45 -13.01
CA ARG A 28 18.24 0.65 -12.74
C ARG A 28 17.11 0.96 -13.72
N LYS A 29 16.99 2.20 -14.14
CA LYS A 29 16.01 2.63 -15.14
C LYS A 29 16.28 1.98 -16.49
N GLU A 30 17.54 1.90 -16.93
CA GLU A 30 17.90 1.18 -18.17
C GLU A 30 17.56 -0.31 -18.08
N HIS A 31 17.86 -0.95 -16.94
CA HIS A 31 17.47 -2.34 -16.69
C HIS A 31 15.94 -2.53 -16.74
N PHE A 32 15.19 -1.65 -16.08
CA PHE A 32 13.73 -1.66 -16.10
C PHE A 32 13.17 -1.46 -17.51
N GLN A 33 13.74 -0.55 -18.30
CA GLN A 33 13.35 -0.31 -19.68
C GLN A 33 13.55 -1.56 -20.55
N LYS A 34 14.69 -2.24 -20.42
CA LYS A 34 14.93 -3.52 -21.10
C LYS A 34 13.95 -4.60 -20.65
N GLN A 35 13.66 -4.70 -19.35
CA GLN A 35 12.66 -5.66 -18.85
C GLN A 35 11.26 -5.37 -19.43
N MET A 36 10.89 -4.10 -19.53
CA MET A 36 9.62 -3.66 -20.11
C MET A 36 9.53 -4.07 -21.59
N GLU A 37 10.59 -3.89 -22.37
CA GLU A 37 10.64 -4.31 -23.78
C GLU A 37 10.51 -5.84 -23.92
N ILE A 38 11.21 -6.61 -23.08
CA ILE A 38 11.14 -8.07 -23.08
C ILE A 38 9.72 -8.52 -22.75
N THR A 39 9.14 -8.00 -21.67
CA THR A 39 7.79 -8.40 -21.21
C THR A 39 6.74 -8.04 -22.26
N ARG A 40 6.84 -6.85 -22.87
CA ARG A 40 5.95 -6.41 -23.96
C ARG A 40 6.00 -7.33 -25.17
N LYS A 41 7.18 -7.83 -25.56
CA LYS A 41 7.31 -8.78 -26.66
C LYS A 41 6.58 -10.11 -26.41
N HIS A 42 6.52 -10.56 -25.15
CA HIS A 42 5.90 -11.84 -24.79
C HIS A 42 4.42 -11.71 -24.41
N ARG A 43 3.97 -10.55 -23.92
CA ARG A 43 2.64 -10.36 -23.32
C ARG A 43 1.77 -9.28 -23.98
N GLY A 44 2.31 -8.49 -24.91
CA GLY A 44 1.60 -7.38 -25.56
C GLY A 44 1.71 -6.04 -24.83
N ASP A 45 0.82 -5.09 -25.14
CA ASP A 45 1.02 -3.67 -24.82
C ASP A 45 0.57 -3.20 -23.43
N ALA A 46 -0.28 -3.94 -22.72
CA ALA A 46 -0.94 -3.49 -21.50
C ALA A 46 -0.13 -3.68 -20.20
N VAL A 47 1.20 -3.74 -20.29
CA VAL A 47 2.10 -4.25 -19.26
C VAL A 47 2.43 -3.25 -18.14
N LEU A 48 2.45 -1.95 -18.46
CA LEU A 48 2.93 -0.91 -17.54
C LEU A 48 1.78 -0.29 -16.73
N ARG A 49 2.00 -0.11 -15.42
CA ARG A 49 1.12 0.60 -14.50
C ARG A 49 1.91 1.59 -13.66
N TYR A 50 1.23 2.63 -13.21
CA TYR A 50 1.72 3.49 -12.13
C TYR A 50 1.07 3.05 -10.84
N ALA A 51 1.88 2.92 -9.79
CA ALA A 51 1.41 2.47 -8.49
C ALA A 51 2.14 3.19 -7.36
N TRP A 52 1.44 3.35 -6.25
CA TRP A 52 1.94 3.91 -5.01
C TRP A 52 2.55 2.82 -4.13
N LEU A 53 3.75 3.09 -3.65
CA LEU A 53 4.43 2.33 -2.62
C LEU A 53 4.43 3.15 -1.33
N PRO A 54 3.59 2.80 -0.34
CA PRO A 54 3.62 3.41 0.98
C PRO A 54 5.02 3.26 1.59
N SER A 55 5.53 4.26 2.29
CA SER A 55 6.91 4.21 2.77
C SER A 55 7.08 5.06 4.03
N SER A 56 8.25 4.94 4.64
CA SER A 56 8.73 5.85 5.68
C SER A 56 9.96 6.59 5.18
N LYS A 57 10.30 7.70 5.85
CA LYS A 57 11.52 8.48 5.58
C LYS A 57 12.79 7.61 5.54
N GLY A 58 12.94 6.70 6.51
CA GLY A 58 14.08 5.77 6.54
C GLY A 58 14.08 4.75 5.41
N MET A 59 12.89 4.25 5.02
CA MET A 59 12.76 3.29 3.92
C MET A 59 13.10 3.92 2.57
N ILE A 60 12.69 5.17 2.33
CA ILE A 60 13.05 5.91 1.10
C ILE A 60 14.56 5.99 0.93
N THR A 61 15.29 6.36 1.99
CA THR A 61 16.76 6.42 1.96
C THR A 61 17.37 5.05 1.62
N SER A 62 16.81 3.97 2.17
CA SER A 62 17.24 2.61 1.87
C SER A 62 16.97 2.23 0.41
N ILE A 63 15.78 2.51 -0.11
CA ILE A 63 15.40 2.24 -1.51
C ILE A 63 16.28 3.02 -2.48
N MET A 64 16.57 4.29 -2.20
CA MET A 64 17.45 5.11 -3.04
C MET A 64 18.88 4.54 -3.11
N LYS A 65 19.36 3.92 -2.04
CA LYS A 65 20.74 3.42 -1.93
C LYS A 65 20.90 1.97 -2.39
N TYR A 66 19.95 1.11 -2.04
CA TYR A 66 20.06 -0.34 -2.19
C TYR A 66 18.94 -0.94 -3.06
N GLY A 67 17.94 -0.14 -3.42
CA GLY A 67 16.74 -0.58 -4.14
C GLY A 67 15.72 -1.30 -3.27
N LEU A 68 14.76 -1.93 -3.92
CA LEU A 68 13.57 -2.53 -3.29
C LEU A 68 13.77 -3.94 -2.72
N ALA A 69 14.97 -4.51 -2.82
CA ALA A 69 15.24 -5.89 -2.38
C ALA A 69 14.93 -6.11 -0.88
N ASN A 70 15.10 -5.08 -0.06
CA ASN A 70 14.85 -5.13 1.39
C ASN A 70 13.43 -4.68 1.78
N TYR A 71 12.55 -4.36 0.82
CA TYR A 71 11.23 -3.82 1.11
C TYR A 71 10.21 -4.90 1.53
N GLY A 72 10.38 -6.15 1.03
CA GLY A 72 9.38 -7.22 1.14
C GLY A 72 9.19 -7.87 2.52
N SER A 73 9.96 -7.48 3.55
CA SER A 73 9.99 -8.24 4.81
C SER A 73 9.15 -7.69 5.96
N SER A 74 8.51 -6.50 5.88
CA SER A 74 8.14 -5.83 7.14
C SER A 74 6.84 -5.00 7.25
N LYS A 75 6.11 -4.58 6.21
CA LYS A 75 5.12 -3.49 6.45
C LYS A 75 3.70 -3.62 5.89
N THR A 76 3.45 -4.43 4.89
CA THR A 76 2.09 -4.57 4.37
C THR A 76 1.52 -5.89 4.85
N ASN A 77 0.64 -5.86 5.85
CA ASN A 77 -0.25 -6.97 6.24
C ASN A 77 -1.26 -7.23 5.12
N SER A 78 -0.75 -7.51 3.93
CA SER A 78 -1.55 -7.84 2.78
C SER A 78 -1.94 -9.30 2.89
N SER A 79 -3.22 -9.57 2.66
CA SER A 79 -3.76 -10.90 2.54
C SER A 79 -3.41 -11.55 1.20
N TYR A 80 -2.72 -10.86 0.28
CA TYR A 80 -2.56 -11.28 -1.11
C TYR A 80 -1.16 -11.80 -1.44
N GLY A 81 -0.69 -12.84 -0.75
CA GLY A 81 0.62 -13.44 -1.02
C GLY A 81 1.82 -12.66 -0.47
N VAL A 82 3.02 -13.15 -0.79
CA VAL A 82 4.31 -12.65 -0.30
C VAL A 82 5.05 -11.94 -1.43
N GLY A 83 5.23 -10.64 -1.26
CA GLY A 83 5.89 -9.79 -2.25
C GLY A 83 5.82 -8.31 -1.86
N VAL A 84 6.18 -7.45 -2.81
CA VAL A 84 6.01 -6.01 -2.66
C VAL A 84 4.57 -5.66 -3.04
N HIS A 85 3.85 -5.07 -2.09
CA HIS A 85 2.48 -4.62 -2.30
C HIS A 85 2.47 -3.15 -2.72
N LEU A 86 1.84 -2.87 -3.87
CA LEU A 86 1.67 -1.53 -4.39
C LEU A 86 0.19 -1.26 -4.63
N PHE A 87 -0.21 0.00 -4.55
CA PHE A 87 -1.59 0.41 -4.75
C PHE A 87 -1.71 1.14 -6.09
N PRO A 88 -2.73 0.88 -6.90
CA PRO A 88 -2.93 1.59 -8.16
C PRO A 88 -2.92 3.12 -7.99
N ALA A 89 -2.49 3.86 -9.02
CA ALA A 89 -2.30 5.31 -8.93
C ALA A 89 -3.58 6.10 -8.57
N ASN A 90 -4.76 5.54 -8.81
CA ASN A 90 -6.08 6.09 -8.45
C ASN A 90 -6.55 5.71 -7.03
N CYS A 91 -5.80 4.88 -6.30
CA CYS A 91 -6.12 4.43 -4.94
C CYS A 91 -5.29 5.16 -3.87
N THR A 92 -5.05 6.46 -4.03
CA THR A 92 -4.19 7.24 -3.12
C THR A 92 -4.70 7.20 -1.68
N ASP A 93 -6.02 7.38 -1.46
CA ASP A 93 -6.61 7.29 -0.10
C ASP A 93 -6.36 5.96 0.60
N ILE A 94 -6.46 4.85 -0.15
CA ILE A 94 -6.23 3.52 0.40
C ILE A 94 -4.75 3.39 0.77
N SER A 95 -3.86 3.75 -0.16
CA SER A 95 -2.42 3.61 0.00
C SER A 95 -1.85 4.48 1.13
N ALA A 96 -2.39 5.69 1.33
CA ALA A 96 -1.93 6.59 2.38
C ALA A 96 -2.16 6.02 3.79
N LYS A 97 -3.15 5.14 3.99
CA LYS A 97 -3.39 4.46 5.28
C LYS A 97 -2.26 3.50 5.68
N TYR A 98 -1.47 3.05 4.70
CA TYR A 98 -0.33 2.15 4.91
C TYR A 98 1.00 2.91 4.99
N SER A 99 1.00 4.24 4.88
CA SER A 99 2.20 5.07 5.02
C SER A 99 2.38 5.53 6.46
N ASP A 100 3.58 5.30 7.01
CA ASP A 100 3.93 5.76 8.34
C ASP A 100 3.90 7.29 8.42
N VAL A 101 3.39 7.80 9.55
CA VAL A 101 3.42 9.22 9.91
C VAL A 101 4.67 9.47 10.75
N ASP A 102 5.50 10.43 10.36
CA ASP A 102 6.69 10.82 11.12
C ASP A 102 6.38 11.75 12.31
N GLU A 103 7.42 12.13 13.06
CA GLU A 103 7.30 13.01 14.22
C GLU A 103 6.71 14.40 13.90
N ASN A 104 6.73 14.83 12.63
CA ASN A 104 6.20 16.10 12.17
C ASN A 104 4.80 15.96 11.56
N GLY A 105 4.21 14.77 11.60
CA GLY A 105 2.92 14.48 10.99
C GLY A 105 3.00 14.26 9.48
N VAL A 106 4.19 14.06 8.89
CA VAL A 106 4.40 13.89 7.45
C VAL A 106 4.34 12.41 7.09
N GLN A 107 3.66 12.11 5.99
CA GLN A 107 3.60 10.80 5.36
C GLN A 107 4.38 10.79 4.06
N TYR A 108 4.85 9.60 3.71
CA TYR A 108 5.76 9.39 2.60
C TYR A 108 5.24 8.28 1.68
N MET A 109 5.23 8.55 0.38
CA MET A 109 4.87 7.57 -0.63
C MET A 109 5.80 7.69 -1.83
N ILE A 110 6.07 6.56 -2.49
CA ILE A 110 6.85 6.53 -3.72
C ILE A 110 5.92 6.20 -4.88
N LEU A 111 5.91 7.03 -5.92
CA LEU A 111 5.31 6.69 -7.20
C LEU A 111 6.26 5.78 -7.97
N CYS A 112 5.81 4.57 -8.25
CA CYS A 112 6.55 3.56 -8.99
C CYS A 112 5.93 3.36 -10.37
N ARG A 113 6.80 3.08 -11.34
CA ARG A 113 6.43 2.37 -12.57
C ARG A 113 6.51 0.88 -12.29
N VAL A 114 5.47 0.14 -12.65
CA VAL A 114 5.35 -1.29 -12.38
C VAL A 114 5.04 -2.02 -13.67
N ILE A 115 5.87 -3.01 -14.01
CA ILE A 115 5.60 -3.97 -15.07
C ILE A 115 4.71 -5.03 -14.43
N MET A 116 3.40 -4.95 -14.64
CA MET A 116 2.46 -5.94 -14.12
C MET A 116 2.41 -7.19 -14.99
N GLY A 117 2.67 -7.06 -16.30
CA GLY A 117 2.60 -8.16 -17.24
C GLY A 117 1.17 -8.73 -17.35
N ASN A 118 1.06 -10.03 -17.56
CA ASN A 118 -0.19 -10.74 -17.45
C ASN A 118 -0.54 -10.93 -15.97
N MET A 119 -1.62 -10.27 -15.53
CA MET A 119 -1.98 -10.19 -14.12
C MET A 119 -2.72 -11.45 -13.66
N GLU A 120 -2.31 -11.97 -12.52
CA GLU A 120 -2.94 -13.10 -11.84
C GLU A 120 -3.90 -12.60 -10.77
N LEU A 121 -5.13 -13.12 -10.75
CA LEU A 121 -6.05 -12.85 -9.65
C LEU A 121 -5.57 -13.60 -8.40
N VAL A 122 -5.26 -12.87 -7.33
CA VAL A 122 -4.83 -13.43 -6.05
C VAL A 122 -5.97 -13.34 -5.06
N CYS A 123 -6.35 -14.49 -4.48
CA CYS A 123 -7.36 -14.51 -3.42
C CYS A 123 -6.78 -13.98 -2.10
N PRO A 124 -7.62 -13.38 -1.24
CA PRO A 124 -7.24 -13.09 0.14
C PRO A 124 -6.75 -14.36 0.85
N GLU A 125 -5.81 -14.18 1.78
CA GLU A 125 -5.12 -15.20 2.57
C GLU A 125 -4.19 -16.13 1.78
N SER A 126 -3.94 -15.82 0.50
CA SER A 126 -2.96 -16.54 -0.28
C SER A 126 -1.56 -16.43 0.34
N LYS A 127 -0.83 -17.55 0.35
CA LYS A 127 0.58 -17.64 0.76
C LYS A 127 1.54 -17.70 -0.43
N GLN A 128 1.02 -17.45 -1.62
CA GLN A 128 1.76 -17.49 -2.86
C GLN A 128 2.89 -16.45 -2.85
N PHE A 129 4.07 -16.81 -3.34
CA PHE A 129 5.27 -15.94 -3.34
C PHE A 129 5.94 -15.84 -4.73
N HIS A 130 5.30 -16.43 -5.74
CA HIS A 130 5.65 -16.47 -7.17
C HIS A 130 4.34 -16.65 -7.96
N PRO A 131 4.31 -16.46 -9.30
CA PRO A 131 3.09 -16.73 -10.07
C PRO A 131 2.62 -18.20 -9.96
N SER A 132 1.32 -18.49 -10.06
CA SER A 132 0.85 -19.88 -10.00
C SER A 132 1.29 -20.74 -11.18
N CYS A 133 1.53 -20.12 -12.34
CA CYS A 133 2.06 -20.77 -13.53
C CYS A 133 2.79 -19.75 -14.43
N GLU A 134 3.43 -20.27 -15.49
CA GLU A 134 4.26 -19.48 -16.43
C GLU A 134 3.46 -18.48 -17.26
N ASP A 135 2.14 -18.56 -17.28
CA ASP A 135 1.29 -17.61 -18.02
C ASP A 135 1.19 -16.26 -17.32
N PHE A 136 1.47 -16.20 -16.02
CA PHE A 136 1.31 -15.01 -15.19
C PHE A 136 2.64 -14.38 -14.80
N ASP A 137 2.63 -13.06 -14.62
CA ASP A 137 3.81 -12.30 -14.23
C ASP A 137 3.70 -11.75 -12.79
N ASN A 138 2.60 -11.06 -12.44
CA ASN A 138 2.39 -10.47 -11.11
C ASN A 138 0.92 -10.54 -10.65
N GLY A 139 0.68 -10.43 -9.35
CA GLY A 139 -0.65 -10.59 -8.74
C GLY A 139 -1.48 -9.30 -8.65
N VAL A 140 -2.80 -9.44 -8.65
CA VAL A 140 -3.77 -8.37 -8.41
C VAL A 140 -4.97 -8.90 -7.63
N ASP A 141 -5.58 -8.05 -6.79
CA ASP A 141 -6.77 -8.40 -5.99
C ASP A 141 -8.07 -8.42 -6.81
N SER A 142 -8.16 -7.61 -7.87
CA SER A 142 -9.28 -7.57 -8.80
C SER A 142 -8.81 -7.14 -10.18
N LEU A 143 -9.23 -7.87 -11.23
CA LEU A 143 -8.90 -7.51 -12.62
C LEU A 143 -9.68 -6.27 -13.11
N GLU A 144 -10.92 -6.10 -12.65
CA GLU A 144 -11.80 -5.01 -13.07
C GLU A 144 -11.55 -3.71 -12.30
N ASN A 145 -11.41 -3.82 -10.97
CA ASN A 145 -11.19 -2.68 -10.09
C ASN A 145 -10.02 -2.95 -9.13
N PRO A 146 -8.77 -2.96 -9.64
CA PRO A 146 -7.60 -3.20 -8.82
C PRO A 146 -7.53 -2.22 -7.65
N LYS A 147 -7.20 -2.72 -6.46
CA LYS A 147 -6.84 -1.90 -5.30
C LYS A 147 -5.49 -2.29 -4.70
N CYS A 148 -5.00 -3.48 -5.04
CA CYS A 148 -3.70 -3.98 -4.60
C CYS A 148 -3.02 -4.75 -5.73
N TYR A 149 -1.78 -4.38 -6.02
CA TYR A 149 -0.86 -5.14 -6.85
C TYR A 149 0.15 -5.85 -5.98
N VAL A 150 0.53 -7.05 -6.38
CA VAL A 150 1.53 -7.88 -5.72
C VAL A 150 2.64 -8.17 -6.71
N VAL A 151 3.81 -7.58 -6.50
CA VAL A 151 5.01 -7.94 -7.25
C VAL A 151 5.77 -8.99 -6.45
N TRP A 152 5.87 -10.18 -7.02
CA TRP A 152 6.56 -11.30 -6.38
C TRP A 152 8.02 -10.96 -6.09
N THR A 153 8.59 -11.53 -5.02
CA THR A 153 9.97 -11.25 -4.59
C THR A 153 10.99 -11.43 -5.72
N MET A 154 10.80 -12.44 -6.57
CA MET A 154 11.64 -12.71 -7.74
C MET A 154 11.61 -11.59 -8.81
N ASN A 155 10.52 -10.84 -8.87
CA ASN A 155 10.29 -9.78 -9.86
C ASN A 155 10.58 -8.38 -9.32
N THR A 156 10.70 -8.19 -8.00
CA THR A 156 10.85 -6.88 -7.35
C THR A 156 11.98 -6.02 -7.92
N SER A 157 13.13 -6.61 -8.26
CA SER A 157 14.28 -5.87 -8.76
C SER A 157 14.19 -5.46 -10.24
N THR A 158 13.32 -6.13 -11.01
CA THR A 158 13.20 -5.99 -12.47
C THR A 158 11.89 -5.31 -12.89
N HIS A 159 10.82 -5.51 -12.12
CA HIS A 159 9.45 -5.10 -12.46
C HIS A 159 8.97 -3.85 -11.71
N VAL A 160 9.76 -3.31 -10.76
CA VAL A 160 9.42 -2.07 -10.04
C VAL A 160 10.52 -1.05 -10.19
N PHE A 161 10.15 0.13 -10.70
CA PHE A 161 11.04 1.28 -10.78
C PHE A 161 10.48 2.47 -9.98
N PRO A 162 11.14 2.87 -8.88
CA PRO A 162 10.73 4.02 -8.09
C PRO A 162 11.11 5.33 -8.82
N GLU A 163 10.14 6.20 -9.08
CA GLU A 163 10.34 7.40 -9.92
C GLU A 163 10.24 8.72 -9.14
N TYR A 164 9.23 8.87 -8.29
CA TYR A 164 9.02 10.10 -7.50
C TYR A 164 8.72 9.77 -6.04
N VAL A 165 9.20 10.60 -5.12
CA VAL A 165 8.78 10.63 -3.72
C VAL A 165 7.79 11.76 -3.53
N VAL A 166 6.69 11.47 -2.83
CA VAL A 166 5.70 12.45 -2.39
C VAL A 166 5.70 12.50 -0.88
N ASN A 167 5.97 13.68 -0.33
CA ASN A 167 5.85 13.99 1.08
C ASN A 167 4.56 14.79 1.26
N PHE A 168 3.67 14.36 2.13
CA PHE A 168 2.36 14.99 2.29
C PHE A 168 1.83 14.88 3.71
N LYS A 169 0.79 15.65 4.00
CA LYS A 169 -0.03 15.54 5.21
C LYS A 169 -1.48 15.37 4.80
N LEU A 170 -2.20 14.48 5.47
CA LEU A 170 -3.65 14.42 5.39
C LEU A 170 -4.25 15.25 6.53
N SER A 171 -5.23 16.09 6.20
CA SER A 171 -6.00 16.83 7.19
C SER A 171 -6.87 15.86 8.00
N PRO A 172 -7.14 16.16 9.28
CA PRO A 172 -7.93 15.29 10.15
C PRO A 172 -9.31 14.90 9.60
N ASP A 173 -9.91 15.70 8.72
CA ASP A 173 -11.22 15.46 8.12
C ASP A 173 -11.24 14.28 7.13
N ALA A 174 -10.07 13.76 6.73
CA ALA A 174 -9.94 12.55 5.91
C ALA A 174 -10.13 11.25 6.71
N GLU A 175 -10.00 11.32 8.04
CA GLU A 175 -10.35 10.26 8.97
C GLU A 175 -11.68 10.69 9.57
N GLY A 176 -12.80 10.03 9.26
CA GLY A 176 -14.18 10.47 9.61
C GLY A 176 -14.51 10.68 11.11
N LEU A 177 -13.52 10.79 11.98
CA LEU A 177 -13.60 11.16 13.39
C LEU A 177 -13.05 12.58 13.61
N PRO A 178 -13.93 13.53 14.01
CA PRO A 178 -13.50 14.87 14.40
C PRO A 178 -12.38 14.83 15.45
N PRO A 179 -11.39 15.74 15.41
CA PRO A 179 -10.21 15.72 16.29
C PRO A 179 -10.53 15.55 17.77
N ARG A 180 -11.64 16.15 18.24
CA ARG A 180 -12.11 16.09 19.64
C ARG A 180 -12.43 14.69 20.15
N TYR A 181 -12.65 13.72 19.25
CA TYR A 181 -12.99 12.34 19.62
C TYR A 181 -11.84 11.36 19.42
N ARG A 182 -10.70 11.79 18.85
CA ARG A 182 -9.57 10.89 18.55
C ARG A 182 -8.96 10.29 19.81
N ASP A 183 -8.73 11.11 20.84
CA ASP A 183 -8.19 10.64 22.12
C ASP A 183 -9.17 9.73 22.84
N SER A 184 -10.48 10.02 22.77
CA SER A 184 -11.52 9.16 23.31
C SER A 184 -11.56 7.80 22.63
N VAL A 185 -11.40 7.75 21.30
CA VAL A 185 -11.35 6.48 20.56
C VAL A 185 -10.09 5.68 20.89
N ARG A 186 -8.93 6.35 21.03
CA ARG A 186 -7.66 5.70 21.43
C ARG A 186 -7.70 5.12 22.84
N GLN A 187 -8.57 5.63 23.71
CA GLN A 187 -8.77 5.14 25.07
C GLN A 187 -9.78 3.99 25.18
N ILE A 188 -10.46 3.62 24.09
CA ILE A 188 -11.40 2.49 24.10
C ILE A 188 -10.60 1.22 24.37
N THR A 189 -10.97 0.54 25.46
CA THR A 189 -10.40 -0.77 25.81
C THR A 189 -11.10 -1.86 24.99
N PRO A 190 -10.37 -2.66 24.21
CA PRO A 190 -10.98 -3.74 23.42
C PRO A 190 -11.65 -4.79 24.31
N GLY A 191 -12.72 -5.39 23.79
CA GLY A 191 -13.60 -6.28 24.54
C GLY A 191 -14.72 -5.58 25.33
N LEU A 192 -14.77 -4.24 25.34
CA LEU A 192 -15.91 -3.51 25.89
C LEU A 192 -16.96 -3.23 24.80
N PRO A 193 -18.26 -3.50 25.08
CA PRO A 193 -19.34 -3.15 24.17
C PRO A 193 -19.47 -1.63 24.06
N LEU A 194 -19.38 -1.12 22.83
CA LEU A 194 -19.67 0.25 22.44
C LEU A 194 -21.13 0.37 22.00
N PHE A 195 -21.82 1.34 22.55
CA PHE A 195 -23.20 1.65 22.22
C PHE A 195 -23.25 2.85 21.29
N LEU A 196 -23.74 2.66 20.06
CA LEU A 196 -24.01 3.77 19.15
C LEU A 196 -25.38 4.36 19.50
N TYR A 197 -25.41 5.28 20.46
CA TYR A 197 -26.63 5.88 20.98
C TYR A 197 -26.78 7.34 20.53
N ASN A 198 -27.93 7.69 19.97
CA ASN A 198 -28.30 9.05 19.61
C ASN A 198 -29.02 9.72 20.79
N TYR A 199 -28.37 10.70 21.42
CA TYR A 199 -28.92 11.43 22.57
C TYR A 199 -30.05 12.41 22.24
N SER A 200 -30.18 12.85 20.98
CA SER A 200 -31.24 13.75 20.55
C SER A 200 -32.54 13.01 20.23
N THR A 201 -32.45 11.81 19.65
CA THR A 201 -33.61 10.99 19.28
C THR A 201 -33.88 9.86 20.28
N HIS A 202 -33.03 9.69 21.29
CA HIS A 202 -33.06 8.60 22.26
C HIS A 202 -33.04 7.19 21.64
N GLN A 203 -32.42 7.02 20.46
CA GLN A 203 -32.33 5.74 19.76
C GLN A 203 -30.95 5.09 19.89
N LEU A 204 -30.95 3.78 20.21
CA LEU A 204 -29.78 2.92 20.10
C LEU A 204 -29.70 2.34 18.68
N HIS A 205 -28.65 2.69 17.94
CA HIS A 205 -28.43 2.22 16.58
C HIS A 205 -27.67 0.90 16.50
N GLY A 206 -26.96 0.51 17.56
CA GLY A 206 -26.27 -0.76 17.61
C GLY A 206 -25.34 -0.90 18.82
N VAL A 207 -24.96 -2.15 19.10
CA VAL A 207 -23.92 -2.51 20.06
C VAL A 207 -22.79 -3.14 19.27
N PHE A 208 -21.59 -2.61 19.42
CA PHE A 208 -20.39 -3.02 18.69
C PHE A 208 -19.34 -3.44 19.69
N GLU A 209 -18.49 -4.39 19.34
CA GLU A 209 -17.32 -4.76 20.15
C GLU A 209 -16.06 -4.40 19.37
N VAL A 210 -15.12 -3.73 20.03
CA VAL A 210 -13.81 -3.45 19.42
C VAL A 210 -12.90 -4.63 19.73
N TYR A 211 -12.38 -5.26 18.68
CA TYR A 211 -11.34 -6.27 18.79
C TYR A 211 -9.98 -5.66 18.42
N PHE A 212 -8.95 -5.92 19.23
CA PHE A 212 -7.57 -5.72 18.79
C PHE A 212 -7.29 -6.75 17.69
N MET A 213 -7.01 -6.28 16.49
CA MET A 213 -6.29 -7.10 15.51
C MET A 213 -4.83 -7.11 15.94
N ILE A 214 -4.49 -7.99 16.88
CA ILE A 214 -3.09 -8.28 17.20
C ILE A 214 -2.53 -9.01 15.98
N ALA A 215 -1.55 -8.42 15.30
CA ALA A 215 -0.75 -9.16 14.33
C ALA A 215 0.19 -10.08 15.11
N GLU A 216 -0.31 -11.25 15.54
CA GLU A 216 0.49 -12.21 16.29
C GLU A 216 0.95 -13.37 15.40
N ASN A 217 2.26 -13.39 15.17
CA ASN A 217 2.98 -14.60 14.83
C ASN A 217 2.94 -15.56 16.03
N SER A 218 2.36 -16.74 15.76
CA SER A 218 2.78 -18.04 16.26
C SER A 218 2.29 -18.54 17.64
N LYS A 219 1.63 -19.70 17.53
CA LYS A 219 1.76 -20.96 18.32
C LYS A 219 0.71 -21.30 19.39
N TYR A 220 0.23 -22.55 19.22
CA TYR A 220 -0.47 -23.45 20.15
C TYR A 220 -1.86 -22.99 20.62
N GLY A 221 -2.90 -23.81 20.65
CA GLY A 221 -3.10 -25.25 20.43
C GLY A 221 -4.56 -25.56 20.81
N ASP A 222 -5.09 -26.70 20.35
CA ASP A 222 -6.01 -27.61 21.07
C ASP A 222 -6.53 -27.11 22.44
N PHE A 223 -7.81 -27.08 22.83
CA PHE A 223 -9.03 -27.89 22.63
C PHE A 223 -10.17 -27.17 23.42
N PRO A 224 -11.42 -27.65 23.63
CA PRO A 224 -11.99 -29.01 23.45
C PRO A 224 -13.00 -29.16 22.30
#